data_AF-A0A3B3SZT1-F1
#
_entry.id   AF-A0A3B3SZT1-F1
#
_cell.length_a   1.000
_cell.length_b   1.000
_cell.length_c   1.000
_cell.angle_alpha   90.00
_cell.angle_beta   90.00
_cell.angle_gamma   90.00
#
_symmetry.space_group_name_H-M   'P 1'
#
loop_
_entity.id
_entity.type
_entity.pdbx_description
1 polymer ?
#
loop_
_entity_poly.entity_id
_entity_poly.type
_entity_poly.pdbx_seq_one_letter_code
_entity_poly.pdbx_strand_id
1 'polypeptide(L)'
;MAEPDYMDDDCDDLIKPKKLVNPVKTSRNHQDVHRELLMNQKRGLAPQDKPELQKVLEKRKRDQAVRQQMEEEEAHRKQSDLEVELQKRQQRLEQVWLMGRGHRWGRGPGGHREVTVCLTCRWSCSSREMKRNRKTPLNSSR
;
A
#
# COMPACT_ATOMS: atom_id res chain seq x y z
N MET A 1 -62.32 9.18 -89.80
CA MET A 1 -60.92 8.95 -89.44
C MET A 1 -60.94 8.33 -88.06
N ALA A 2 -60.58 7.05 -87.95
CA ALA A 2 -60.55 6.36 -86.67
C ALA A 2 -59.23 6.67 -85.95
N GLU A 3 -59.34 7.03 -84.67
CA GLU A 3 -58.24 7.34 -83.77
C GLU A 3 -57.45 6.06 -83.48
N PRO A 4 -56.09 6.04 -83.59
CA PRO A 4 -55.32 4.85 -83.28
C PRO A 4 -55.33 4.62 -81.76
N ASP A 5 -55.88 3.49 -81.35
CA ASP A 5 -55.82 2.98 -79.97
C ASP A 5 -54.36 2.55 -79.71
N TYR A 6 -53.57 3.46 -79.15
CA TYR A 6 -52.25 3.12 -78.62
C TYR A 6 -52.49 2.29 -77.38
N MET A 7 -52.49 0.97 -77.55
CA MET A 7 -52.38 0.04 -76.44
C MET A 7 -51.16 0.48 -75.62
N ASP A 8 -51.41 0.92 -74.39
CA ASP A 8 -50.48 0.88 -73.26
C ASP A 8 -50.14 -0.59 -73.02
N ASP A 9 -49.44 -1.22 -73.96
CA ASP A 9 -48.67 -2.42 -73.70
C ASP A 9 -47.48 -1.95 -72.88
N ASP A 10 -47.71 -1.96 -71.57
CA ASP A 10 -46.70 -2.08 -70.54
C ASP A 10 -45.46 -2.75 -71.14
N CYS A 11 -44.43 -1.95 -71.38
CA CYS A 11 -43.10 -2.43 -71.68
C CYS A 11 -42.59 -3.15 -70.42
N ASP A 12 -43.07 -4.37 -70.19
CA ASP A 12 -42.65 -5.28 -69.14
C ASP A 12 -41.20 -5.77 -69.36
N ASP A 13 -40.60 -5.40 -70.50
CA ASP A 13 -39.18 -5.57 -70.81
C ASP A 13 -38.26 -4.51 -70.18
N LEU A 14 -38.80 -3.48 -69.51
CA LEU A 14 -37.97 -2.52 -68.76
C LEU A 14 -37.50 -3.13 -67.44
N ILE A 15 -36.21 -3.43 -67.32
CA ILE A 15 -35.58 -3.95 -66.10
C ILE A 15 -35.75 -2.92 -64.97
N LYS A 16 -36.74 -3.14 -64.10
CA LYS A 16 -36.96 -2.35 -62.89
C LYS A 16 -35.84 -2.68 -61.89
N PRO A 17 -35.09 -1.69 -61.37
CA PRO A 17 -34.05 -1.95 -60.38
C PRO A 17 -34.65 -2.64 -59.14
N LYS A 18 -34.23 -3.87 -58.89
CA LYS A 18 -34.71 -4.71 -57.80
C LYS A 18 -34.21 -4.13 -56.48
N LYS A 19 -35.12 -3.78 -55.57
CA LYS A 19 -34.76 -3.30 -54.24
C LYS A 19 -34.02 -4.43 -53.50
N LEU A 20 -32.72 -4.27 -53.32
CA LEU A 20 -31.90 -5.19 -52.55
C LEU A 20 -32.36 -5.15 -51.10
N VAL A 21 -32.71 -6.32 -50.56
CA VAL A 21 -33.16 -6.41 -49.18
C VAL A 21 -31.94 -6.31 -48.27
N ASN A 22 -31.96 -5.34 -47.35
CA ASN A 22 -30.86 -5.15 -46.42
C ASN A 22 -30.76 -6.38 -45.49
N PRO A 23 -29.65 -7.14 -45.53
CA PRO A 23 -29.50 -8.37 -44.73
C PRO A 23 -29.65 -8.09 -43.22
N VAL A 24 -29.25 -6.90 -42.77
CA VAL A 24 -29.39 -6.40 -41.39
C VAL A 24 -30.85 -6.24 -40.98
N LYS A 25 -31.73 -5.91 -41.95
CA LYS A 25 -33.18 -5.85 -41.74
C LYS A 25 -33.86 -7.20 -41.95
N THR A 26 -33.26 -8.14 -42.68
CA THR A 26 -33.82 -9.50 -42.78
C THR A 26 -33.58 -10.35 -41.53
N SER A 27 -32.45 -10.14 -40.85
CA SER A 27 -32.11 -10.91 -39.66
C SER A 27 -32.88 -10.41 -38.44
N ARG A 28 -33.87 -11.18 -38.00
CA ARG A 28 -34.65 -10.90 -36.78
C ARG A 28 -33.75 -10.79 -35.55
N ASN A 29 -32.81 -11.73 -35.42
CA ASN A 29 -31.84 -11.73 -34.31
C ASN A 29 -31.03 -10.42 -34.24
N HIS A 30 -30.57 -9.89 -35.39
CA HIS A 30 -29.86 -8.62 -35.41
C HIS A 30 -30.74 -7.45 -34.96
N GLN A 31 -32.00 -7.41 -35.42
CA GLN A 31 -32.93 -6.36 -35.02
C GLN A 31 -33.28 -6.43 -33.52
N ASP A 32 -33.43 -7.64 -32.99
CA ASP A 32 -33.77 -7.87 -31.59
C ASP A 32 -32.61 -7.42 -30.68
N VAL A 33 -31.36 -7.74 -31.04
CA VAL A 33 -30.16 -7.25 -30.34
C VAL A 33 -30.05 -5.71 -30.43
N HIS A 34 -30.28 -5.13 -31.62
CA HIS A 34 -30.27 -3.67 -31.77
C HIS A 34 -31.32 -2.98 -30.89
N ARG A 35 -32.52 -3.57 -30.79
CA ARG A 35 -33.60 -3.08 -29.92
C ARG A 35 -33.21 -3.18 -28.45
N GLU A 36 -32.64 -4.30 -28.02
CA GLU A 36 -32.21 -4.51 -26.65
C GLU A 36 -31.11 -3.51 -26.23
N LEU A 37 -30.11 -3.32 -27.09
CA LEU A 37 -29.03 -2.36 -26.84
C LEU A 37 -29.55 -0.92 -26.68
N LEU A 38 -30.49 -0.49 -27.53
CA LEU A 38 -31.13 0.81 -27.39
C LEU A 38 -31.97 0.92 -26.11
N MET A 39 -32.66 -0.15 -25.70
CA MET A 39 -33.42 -0.17 -24.44
C MET A 39 -32.51 -0.10 -23.23
N ASN A 40 -31.37 -0.80 -23.24
CA ASN A 40 -30.37 -0.75 -22.18
C ASN A 40 -29.75 0.65 -22.05
N GLN A 41 -29.41 1.28 -23.19
CA GLN A 41 -28.94 2.66 -23.21
C GLN A 41 -29.99 3.64 -22.65
N LYS A 42 -31.26 3.53 -23.07
CA LYS A 42 -32.36 4.37 -22.55
C LYS A 42 -32.61 4.17 -21.05
N ARG A 43 -32.38 2.97 -20.54
CA ARG A 43 -32.51 2.62 -19.11
C ARG A 43 -31.28 2.99 -18.29
N GLY A 44 -30.25 3.60 -18.89
CA GLY A 44 -28.99 3.91 -18.21
C GLY A 44 -28.18 2.68 -17.81
N LEU A 45 -28.56 1.50 -18.31
CA LEU A 45 -27.79 0.26 -18.17
C LEU A 45 -26.73 0.27 -19.28
N ALA A 46 -25.71 1.11 -19.12
CA ALA A 46 -24.54 1.03 -19.98
C ALA A 46 -23.96 -0.40 -19.88
N PRO A 47 -23.59 -1.06 -20.99
CA PRO A 47 -22.90 -2.36 -20.92
C PRO A 47 -21.58 -2.31 -20.12
N GLN A 48 -21.05 -1.11 -19.88
CA GLN A 48 -19.87 -0.82 -19.07
C GLN A 48 -20.15 -0.96 -17.56
N ASP A 49 -21.36 -0.62 -17.11
CA ASP A 49 -21.76 -0.67 -15.70
C ASP A 49 -22.58 -1.93 -15.45
N LYS A 50 -21.95 -3.09 -15.65
CA LYS A 50 -22.52 -4.37 -15.22
C LYS A 50 -22.58 -4.36 -13.68
N PRO A 51 -23.76 -4.33 -13.06
CA PRO A 51 -23.88 -4.26 -11.60
C PRO A 51 -23.22 -5.46 -10.92
N GLU A 52 -23.19 -6.62 -11.59
CA GLU A 52 -22.51 -7.82 -11.09
C GLU A 52 -20.98 -7.69 -11.09
N LEU A 53 -20.39 -7.03 -12.09
CA LEU A 53 -18.94 -6.79 -12.12
C LEU A 53 -18.53 -5.81 -11.01
N GLN A 54 -19.30 -4.74 -10.83
CA GLN A 54 -19.07 -3.77 -9.76
C GLN A 54 -19.16 -4.43 -8.37
N LYS A 55 -20.20 -5.25 -8.13
CA LYS A 55 -20.32 -6.02 -6.88
C LYS A 55 -19.13 -6.94 -6.65
N VAL A 56 -18.64 -7.63 -7.68
CA VAL A 56 -17.46 -8.52 -7.58
C VAL A 56 -16.19 -7.73 -7.28
N LEU A 57 -15.99 -6.57 -7.91
CA LEU A 57 -14.83 -5.71 -7.65
C LEU A 57 -14.86 -5.13 -6.24
N GLU A 58 -16.00 -4.64 -5.77
CA GLU A 58 -16.17 -4.17 -4.40
C GLU A 58 -15.91 -5.30 -3.38
N LYS A 59 -16.44 -6.50 -3.64
CA LYS A 59 -16.20 -7.67 -2.80
C LYS A 59 -14.72 -8.00 -2.72
N ARG A 60 -14.01 -8.08 -3.86
CA ARG A 60 -12.56 -8.33 -3.89
C ARG A 60 -11.77 -7.26 -3.14
N LYS A 61 -12.15 -5.98 -3.26
CA LYS A 61 -11.51 -4.88 -2.53
C LYS A 61 -11.68 -5.03 -1.02
N ARG A 62 -12.89 -5.39 -0.55
CA ARG A 62 -13.17 -5.67 0.86
C ARG A 62 -12.35 -6.88 1.35
N ASP A 63 -12.37 -7.98 0.60
CA ASP A 63 -11.64 -9.20 0.94
C ASP A 63 -10.12 -8.96 1.02
N GLN A 64 -9.57 -8.14 0.12
CA GLN A 64 -8.15 -7.76 0.15
C GLN A 64 -7.81 -6.90 1.37
N ALA A 65 -8.65 -5.92 1.70
CA ALA A 65 -8.45 -5.09 2.88
C ALA A 65 -8.48 -5.92 4.18
N VAL A 66 -9.42 -6.88 4.28
CA VAL A 66 -9.50 -7.78 5.44
C VAL A 66 -8.25 -8.66 5.52
N ARG A 67 -7.77 -9.21 4.40
CA ARG A 67 -6.54 -10.02 4.38
C ARG A 67 -5.31 -9.22 4.83
N GLN A 68 -5.19 -7.97 4.37
CA GLN A 68 -4.11 -7.07 4.77
C GLN A 68 -4.15 -6.78 6.28
N GLN A 69 -5.34 -6.49 6.82
CA GLN A 69 -5.50 -6.27 8.27
C GLN A 69 -5.15 -7.52 9.08
N MET A 70 -5.62 -8.70 8.64
CA MET A 70 -5.28 -9.95 9.31
C MET A 70 -3.78 -10.24 9.27
N GLU A 71 -3.11 -9.96 8.15
CA GLU A 71 -1.66 -10.14 8.01
C GLU A 71 -0.87 -9.15 8.87
N GLU A 72 -1.30 -7.89 8.97
CA GLU A 72 -0.71 -6.90 9.88
C GLU A 72 -0.89 -7.30 11.35
N GLU A 73 -2.09 -7.75 11.73
CA GLU A 73 -2.35 -8.25 13.09
C GLU A 73 -1.52 -9.50 13.39
N GLU A 74 -1.38 -10.41 12.42
CA GLU A 74 -0.57 -11.60 12.58
C GLU A 74 0.92 -11.26 12.64
N ALA A 75 1.40 -10.29 11.87
CA ALA A 75 2.77 -9.77 11.95
C ALA A 75 3.03 -9.09 13.30
N HIS A 76 2.07 -8.34 13.82
CA HIS A 76 2.16 -7.72 15.14
C HIS A 76 2.11 -8.77 16.26
N ARG A 77 1.32 -9.83 16.11
CA ARG A 77 1.29 -10.97 17.04
C ARG A 77 2.55 -11.83 16.96
N LYS A 78 3.16 -11.92 15.77
CA LYS A 78 4.44 -12.60 15.52
C LYS A 78 5.66 -11.75 15.88
N GLN A 79 5.49 -10.53 16.40
CA GLN A 79 6.61 -9.80 16.98
C GLN A 79 7.31 -10.71 18.00
N SER A 80 8.59 -10.98 17.75
CA SER A 80 9.39 -11.85 18.61
C SER A 80 9.40 -11.30 20.04
N ASP A 81 9.33 -12.19 21.04
CA ASP A 81 9.46 -11.81 22.46
C ASP A 81 10.70 -10.92 22.69
N LEU A 82 11.78 -11.16 21.94
CA LEU A 82 13.00 -10.34 21.94
C LEU A 82 12.76 -8.91 21.43
N GLU A 83 11.99 -8.73 20.35
CA GLU A 83 11.64 -7.42 19.77
C GLU A 83 10.86 -6.58 20.79
N VAL A 84 9.91 -7.22 21.47
CA VAL A 84 9.10 -6.61 22.54
C VAL A 84 9.98 -6.21 23.73
N GLU A 85 10.93 -7.06 24.14
CA GLU A 85 11.87 -6.78 25.23
C GLU A 85 12.80 -5.60 24.88
N LEU A 86 13.29 -5.53 23.63
CA LEU A 86 14.12 -4.43 23.14
C LEU A 86 13.36 -3.10 23.14
N GLN A 87 12.12 -3.07 22.65
CA GLN A 87 11.26 -1.87 22.69
C GLN A 87 11.02 -1.40 24.13
N LYS A 88 10.74 -2.32 25.07
CA LYS A 88 10.59 -2.01 26.50
C LYS A 88 11.86 -1.44 27.12
N ARG A 89 13.05 -1.90 26.69
CA ARG A 89 14.34 -1.33 27.15
C ARG A 89 14.55 0.07 26.58
N GLN A 90 14.23 0.28 25.32
CA GLN A 90 14.33 1.59 24.68
C GLN A 90 13.40 2.63 25.33
N GLN A 91 12.13 2.29 25.58
CA GLN A 91 11.20 3.17 26.30
C GLN A 91 11.69 3.53 27.70
N ARG A 92 12.28 2.57 28.44
CA ARG A 92 12.88 2.83 29.76
C ARG A 92 14.05 3.81 29.68
N LEU A 93 14.93 3.63 28.69
CA LEU A 93 16.05 4.55 28.45
C LEU A 93 15.56 5.95 28.07
N GLU A 94 14.54 6.06 27.21
CA GLU A 94 13.94 7.34 26.84
C GLU A 94 13.31 8.03 28.05
N GLN A 95 12.59 7.31 28.92
CA GLN A 95 12.07 7.88 30.17
C GLN A 95 13.19 8.39 31.08
N VAL A 96 14.26 7.61 31.26
CA VAL A 96 15.43 8.04 32.05
C VAL A 96 16.14 9.23 31.38
N TRP A 97 16.21 9.28 30.06
CA TRP A 97 16.76 10.41 29.31
C TRP A 97 15.91 11.67 29.47
N LEU A 98 14.59 11.54 29.43
CA LEU A 98 13.66 12.66 29.60
C LEU A 98 13.64 13.15 31.05
N MET A 99 13.65 12.25 32.04
CA MET A 99 13.76 12.59 33.46
C MET A 99 15.16 13.12 33.81
N GLY A 100 16.20 12.57 33.19
CA GLY A 100 17.61 12.95 33.38
C GLY A 100 18.01 14.27 32.74
N ARG A 101 17.22 14.79 31.77
CA ARG A 101 17.42 16.14 31.20
C ARG A 101 17.14 17.27 32.21
N GLY A 102 16.55 16.97 33.38
CA GLY A 102 16.38 17.91 34.49
C GLY A 102 17.43 17.82 35.60
N HIS A 103 18.19 16.72 35.68
CA HIS A 103 19.23 16.54 36.71
C HIS A 103 20.61 16.85 36.12
N ARG A 104 20.87 18.15 35.97
CA ARG A 104 22.24 18.67 36.00
C ARG A 104 22.88 18.10 37.26
N TRP A 105 23.97 17.33 37.15
CA TRP A 105 24.84 17.02 38.27
C TRP A 105 25.45 18.33 38.78
N GLY A 106 24.69 19.03 39.62
CA GLY A 106 25.00 20.33 40.20
C GLY A 106 25.62 20.12 41.56
N ARG A 107 26.87 20.58 41.69
CA ARG A 107 27.71 20.59 42.89
C ARG A 107 26.91 20.92 44.15
N GLY A 108 26.94 20.03 45.14
CA GLY A 108 26.63 20.38 46.52
C GLY A 108 27.69 21.31 47.11
N PRO A 109 27.33 22.23 48.02
CA PRO A 109 28.28 23.13 48.65
C PRO A 109 29.00 22.39 49.78
N GLY A 110 30.30 22.16 49.60
CA GLY A 110 31.18 21.77 50.70
C GLY A 110 32.06 20.56 50.41
N GLY A 111 33.37 20.81 50.46
CA GLY A 111 34.34 19.81 50.89
C GLY A 111 34.86 18.86 49.81
N HIS A 112 36.03 19.20 49.30
CA HIS A 112 36.97 18.32 48.60
C HIS A 112 36.85 16.82 48.93
N ARG A 113 36.61 16.01 47.89
CA ARG A 113 37.29 14.74 47.57
C ARG A 113 36.80 14.29 46.20
N GLU A 114 37.59 14.54 45.16
CA GLU A 114 37.40 13.86 43.87
C GLU A 114 37.69 12.37 44.09
N VAL A 115 36.62 11.58 44.26
CA VAL A 115 36.68 10.13 44.13
C VAL A 115 36.23 9.82 42.72
N THR A 116 37.18 9.69 41.81
CA THR A 116 36.93 9.18 40.46
C THR A 116 36.47 7.72 40.61
N VAL A 117 35.17 7.48 40.54
CA VAL A 117 34.63 6.12 40.47
C VAL A 117 34.97 5.58 39.09
N CYS A 118 35.96 4.69 39.02
CA CYS A 118 36.30 3.94 37.83
C CYS A 118 35.13 3.01 37.50
N LEU A 119 34.32 3.34 36.50
CA LEU A 119 33.12 2.58 36.12
C LEU A 119 33.44 1.20 35.47
N THR A 120 34.71 0.82 35.35
CA THR A 120 35.11 -0.45 34.71
C THR A 120 35.67 -1.52 35.64
N CYS A 121 36.03 -1.21 36.90
CA CYS A 121 36.64 -2.20 37.80
C CYS A 121 35.88 -2.33 39.12
N ARG A 122 35.30 -3.50 39.35
CA ARG A 122 34.51 -3.83 40.54
C ARG A 122 35.34 -4.21 41.78
N TRP A 123 36.64 -3.94 41.80
CA TRP A 123 37.51 -4.20 42.97
C TRP A 123 38.26 -2.92 43.35
N SER A 124 38.11 -2.52 44.60
CA SER A 124 38.71 -1.32 45.20
C SER A 124 40.23 -1.28 45.04
N CYS A 125 40.73 -0.48 44.09
CA CYS A 125 42.15 -0.15 44.02
C CYS A 125 42.33 1.31 44.46
N SER A 126 42.83 1.51 45.68
CA SER A 126 43.03 2.82 46.29
C SER A 126 44.19 3.54 45.59
N SER A 127 44.01 4.82 45.22
CA SER A 127 44.94 5.66 44.43
C SER A 127 46.36 5.84 45.01
N ARG A 128 46.73 5.13 46.07
CA ARG A 128 48.04 5.18 46.73
C ARG A 128 49.05 4.18 46.13
N GLU A 129 48.60 3.19 45.36
CA GLU A 129 49.47 2.19 44.71
C GLU A 129 50.17 2.73 43.45
N MET A 130 49.51 3.60 42.66
CA MET A 130 50.03 4.02 41.34
C MET A 130 51.23 4.97 41.39
N LYS A 131 51.53 5.61 42.53
CA LYS A 131 52.65 6.56 42.63
C LYS A 131 53.98 5.93 43.01
N ARG A 132 54.06 4.61 43.25
CA ARG A 132 55.35 3.93 43.48
C ARG A 132 56.06 3.51 42.20
N ASN A 133 55.36 3.37 41.08
CA ASN A 133 55.95 2.73 39.89
C ASN A 133 56.41 3.70 38.77
N ARG A 134 56.56 4.99 39.06
CA ARG A 134 57.06 5.99 38.08
C ARG A 134 58.41 6.61 38.42
N LYS A 135 59.20 5.99 39.30
CA LYS A 135 60.57 6.44 39.58
C LYS A 135 61.51 5.25 39.80
N THR A 136 62.09 4.71 38.75
CA THR A 136 63.48 5.04 38.34
C THR A 136 63.93 4.18 37.15
N PRO A 137 64.82 4.74 36.30
CA PRO A 137 65.42 4.11 35.11
C PRO A 137 66.70 3.34 35.47
N LEU A 138 67.18 2.48 34.59
CA LEU A 138 68.59 2.02 34.38
C LEU A 138 68.52 0.88 33.35
N ASN A 139 68.85 1.12 32.08
CA ASN A 139 70.18 0.99 31.44
C ASN A 139 70.73 -0.46 31.40
N SER A 140 71.46 -0.75 30.31
CA SER A 140 72.34 -1.90 30.02
C SER A 140 71.71 -2.99 29.14
N SER A 141 71.93 -2.93 27.81
CA SER A 141 73.08 -3.57 27.11
C SER A 141 73.15 -5.09 27.30
N ARG A 142 72.74 -5.86 26.28
CA ARG A 142 73.61 -6.61 25.36
C ARG A 142 72.79 -7.34 24.31
#